data_AF-A0A517XQV7-F1
#
_entry.id   AF-A0A517XQV7-F1
#
_cell.length_a   1.000
_cell.length_b   1.000
_cell.length_c   1.000
_cell.angle_alpha   90.00
_cell.angle_beta   90.00
_cell.angle_gamma   90.00
#
_symmetry.space_group_name_H-M   'P 1'
#
loop_
_entity.id
_entity.type
_entity.pdbx_description
1 polymer ?
#
loop_
_entity_poly.entity_id
_entity_poly.type
_entity_poly.pdbx_seq_one_letter_code
_entity_poly.pdbx_strand_id
1 'polypeptide(L)'
;MRRSRWLLVAVALAAIGGGVYLLAARDDRHRGQFPELKPDLAAPEGYAWEFRDGPDFYTWVLAEPVEAGKRSRSGAGVYVGHHPNPSKTAGDEGRVPGRVCGRDVTWLIERSDAPADRWVRRDVVFGYDHGPGYAPVRLHVWVWGPTEDVVAGLAGRLGDLTFSPR
;
A
#
# COMPACT_ATOMS: atom_id res chain seq x y z
N MET A 1 47.94 -18.85 -33.07
CA MET A 1 46.88 -17.87 -33.40
C MET A 1 45.50 -18.13 -32.75
N ARG A 2 45.18 -19.31 -32.16
CA ARG A 2 43.85 -19.57 -31.54
C ARG A 2 43.61 -18.93 -30.17
N ARG A 3 44.65 -18.61 -29.39
CA ARG A 3 44.54 -18.06 -28.02
C ARG A 3 44.05 -16.60 -28.00
N SER A 4 44.39 -15.79 -29.00
CA SER A 4 44.01 -14.37 -29.05
C SER A 4 42.51 -14.15 -29.35
N ARG A 5 41.84 -15.10 -30.02
CA ARG A 5 40.40 -15.00 -30.31
C ARG A 5 39.53 -15.16 -29.05
N TRP A 6 39.93 -16.04 -28.15
CA TRP A 6 39.20 -16.24 -26.89
C TRP A 6 39.34 -15.06 -25.93
N LEU A 7 40.49 -14.39 -25.93
CA LEU A 7 40.70 -13.19 -25.12
C LEU A 7 39.78 -12.03 -25.56
N LEU A 8 39.61 -11.85 -26.88
CA LEU A 8 38.72 -10.82 -27.43
C LEU A 8 37.24 -11.09 -27.10
N VAL A 9 36.82 -12.36 -27.14
CA VAL A 9 35.45 -12.75 -26.76
C VAL A 9 35.20 -12.50 -25.27
N ALA A 10 36.15 -12.83 -24.40
CA ALA A 10 36.02 -12.60 -22.97
C ALA A 10 35.93 -11.09 -22.62
N VAL A 11 36.72 -10.25 -23.27
CA VAL A 11 36.67 -8.79 -23.09
C VAL A 11 35.36 -8.20 -23.60
N ALA A 12 34.85 -8.68 -24.75
CA ALA A 12 33.57 -8.23 -25.28
C ALA A 12 32.40 -8.60 -24.34
N LEU A 13 32.40 -9.82 -23.80
CA LEU A 13 31.36 -10.25 -22.83
C LEU A 13 31.45 -9.49 -21.51
N ALA A 14 32.65 -9.19 -21.01
CA ALA A 14 32.84 -8.38 -19.82
C ALA A 14 32.39 -6.93 -20.05
N ALA A 15 32.62 -6.35 -21.23
CA ALA A 15 32.15 -5.02 -21.59
C ALA A 15 30.63 -4.95 -21.73
N ILE A 16 29.99 -5.99 -22.30
CA ILE A 16 28.52 -6.10 -22.37
C ILE A 16 27.94 -6.28 -20.96
N GLY A 17 28.48 -7.19 -20.16
CA GLY A 17 28.04 -7.41 -18.78
C GLY A 17 28.22 -6.16 -17.90
N GLY A 18 29.36 -5.48 -18.02
CA GLY A 18 29.63 -4.20 -17.34
C GLY A 18 28.71 -3.08 -17.82
N GLY A 19 28.41 -3.01 -19.12
CA GLY A 19 27.46 -2.04 -19.69
C GLY A 19 26.02 -2.27 -19.21
N VAL A 20 25.58 -3.54 -19.13
CA VAL A 20 24.26 -3.91 -18.59
C VAL A 20 24.20 -3.62 -17.08
N TYR A 21 25.27 -3.92 -16.33
CA TYR A 21 25.34 -3.59 -14.90
C TYR A 21 25.32 -2.08 -14.66
N LEU A 22 26.06 -1.29 -15.47
CA LEU A 22 26.05 0.17 -15.37
C LEU A 22 24.71 0.77 -15.80
N LEU A 23 24.00 0.18 -16.76
CA LEU A 23 22.64 0.60 -17.13
C LEU A 23 21.64 0.28 -16.02
N ALA A 24 21.69 -0.92 -15.43
CA ALA A 24 20.88 -1.29 -14.26
C ALA A 24 21.19 -0.41 -13.05
N ALA A 25 22.47 -0.09 -12.81
CA ALA A 25 22.91 0.79 -11.71
C ALA A 25 22.64 2.28 -11.98
N ARG A 26 22.37 2.69 -13.23
CA ARG A 26 21.93 4.06 -13.56
C ARG A 26 20.43 4.24 -13.37
N ASP A 27 19.66 3.17 -13.54
CA ASP A 27 18.22 3.12 -13.22
C ASP A 27 18.01 3.29 -11.70
N ASP A 28 18.90 2.74 -10.88
CA ASP A 28 18.90 2.94 -9.42
C ASP A 28 19.17 4.40 -8.98
N ARG A 29 19.72 5.25 -9.85
CA ARG A 29 19.97 6.68 -9.52
C ARG A 29 18.80 7.60 -9.81
N HIS A 30 17.72 7.07 -10.38
CA HIS A 30 16.41 7.73 -10.48
C HIS A 30 15.37 6.99 -9.63
N ARG A 31 15.79 6.35 -8.52
CA ARG A 31 14.86 6.04 -7.43
C ARG A 31 14.28 7.36 -6.96
N GLY A 32 13.14 7.75 -7.53
CA GLY A 32 12.32 8.83 -7.03
C GLY A 32 12.16 8.63 -5.53
N GLN A 33 12.12 9.73 -4.79
CA GLN A 33 11.90 9.63 -3.35
C GLN A 33 10.64 8.80 -3.12
N PHE A 34 10.72 7.86 -2.20
CA PHE A 34 9.56 7.14 -1.74
C PHE A 34 8.70 8.13 -0.95
N PRO A 35 7.51 8.52 -1.44
CA PRO A 35 6.78 9.62 -0.84
C PRO A 35 6.26 9.21 0.54
N GLU A 36 6.66 9.93 1.58
CA GLU A 36 5.96 9.88 2.85
C GLU A 36 4.64 10.64 2.72
N LEU A 37 3.57 9.90 2.39
CA LEU A 37 2.25 10.46 2.15
C LEU A 37 1.43 10.44 3.44
N LYS A 38 1.11 11.62 3.95
CA LYS A 38 0.19 11.79 5.08
C LYS A 38 -1.26 11.89 4.56
N PRO A 39 -2.21 11.11 5.10
CA PRO A 39 -3.63 11.27 4.82
C PRO A 39 -4.13 12.64 5.27
N ASP A 40 -4.71 13.41 4.35
CA ASP A 40 -5.34 14.70 4.61
C ASP A 40 -6.84 14.51 4.88
N LEU A 41 -7.15 13.68 5.87
CA LEU A 41 -8.51 13.40 6.29
C LEU A 41 -8.62 13.61 7.80
N ALA A 42 -9.54 14.49 8.22
CA ALA A 42 -9.81 14.69 9.63
C ALA A 42 -10.29 13.36 10.27
N ALA A 43 -9.71 13.00 11.40
CA ALA A 43 -10.17 11.85 12.15
C ALA A 43 -11.59 12.12 12.68
N PRO A 44 -12.55 11.19 12.49
CA PRO A 44 -13.85 11.29 13.14
C PRO A 44 -13.71 11.23 14.67
N GLU A 45 -14.72 11.72 15.38
CA GLU A 45 -14.76 11.67 16.84
C GLU A 45 -14.52 10.25 17.35
N GLY A 46 -13.65 10.10 18.34
CA GLY A 46 -13.26 8.80 18.91
C GLY A 46 -12.21 8.03 18.11
N TYR A 47 -11.70 8.56 17.00
CA TYR A 47 -10.62 7.97 16.22
C TYR A 47 -9.38 8.87 16.22
N ALA A 48 -8.22 8.27 16.03
CA ALA A 48 -6.96 8.98 15.82
C ALA A 48 -6.16 8.33 14.70
N TRP A 49 -5.43 9.16 13.95
CA TRP A 49 -4.41 8.69 13.01
C TRP A 49 -3.12 8.37 13.75
N GLU A 50 -2.58 7.20 13.48
CA GLU A 50 -1.27 6.72 13.94
C GLU A 50 -0.38 6.46 12.73
N PHE A 51 0.85 6.97 12.77
CA PHE A 51 1.85 6.71 11.75
C PHE A 51 2.77 5.56 12.16
N ARG A 52 3.06 4.67 11.23
CA ARG A 52 3.99 3.56 11.39
C ARG A 52 4.97 3.54 10.23
N ASP A 53 6.25 3.59 10.58
CA ASP A 53 7.37 3.54 9.63
C ASP A 53 7.83 2.09 9.41
N GLY A 54 8.12 1.76 8.15
CA GLY A 54 8.63 0.48 7.71
C GLY A 54 9.87 0.67 6.82
N PRO A 55 10.70 -0.37 6.63
CA PRO A 55 11.97 -0.22 5.89
C PRO A 55 11.82 0.30 4.45
N ASP A 56 10.68 0.03 3.81
CA ASP A 56 10.36 0.37 2.42
C ASP A 56 8.89 0.72 2.21
N PHE A 57 8.18 1.08 3.30
CA PHE A 57 6.76 1.43 3.26
C PHE A 57 6.37 2.35 4.41
N TYR A 58 5.28 3.06 4.21
CA TYR A 58 4.62 3.84 5.25
C TYR A 58 3.22 3.32 5.49
N THR A 59 2.79 3.30 6.75
CA THR A 59 1.42 2.94 7.09
C THR A 59 0.80 3.98 7.99
N TRP A 60 -0.40 4.43 7.62
CA TRP A 60 -1.26 5.25 8.46
C TRP A 60 -2.46 4.43 8.91
N VAL A 61 -2.75 4.46 10.20
CA VAL A 61 -3.86 3.72 10.80
C VAL A 61 -4.80 4.71 11.48
N LEU A 62 -6.03 4.78 11.00
CA LEU A 62 -7.13 5.47 11.67
C LEU A 62 -7.87 4.46 12.53
N ALA A 63 -7.78 4.55 13.85
CA ALA A 63 -8.45 3.60 14.74
C ALA A 63 -8.92 4.26 16.03
N GLU A 64 -9.87 3.60 16.70
CA GLU A 64 -10.21 3.89 18.08
C GLU A 64 -8.96 3.73 18.97
N PRO A 65 -8.69 4.65 19.90
CA PRO A 65 -7.58 4.49 20.83
C PRO A 65 -7.78 3.21 21.65
N VAL A 66 -6.69 2.47 21.82
CA VAL A 66 -6.66 1.22 22.59
C VAL A 66 -6.80 1.54 24.08
N GLU A 67 -8.00 1.38 24.63
CA GLU A 67 -8.18 1.40 26.09
C GLU A 67 -7.70 0.08 26.71
N ALA A 68 -6.73 0.18 27.64
CA ALA A 68 -6.33 -0.88 28.56
C ALA A 68 -6.12 -2.27 27.93
N GLY A 69 -5.29 -2.34 26.86
CA GLY A 69 -4.86 -3.61 26.26
C GLY A 69 -5.89 -4.29 25.35
N LYS A 70 -7.02 -3.64 25.04
CA LYS A 70 -8.00 -4.16 24.08
C LYS A 70 -7.64 -3.73 22.65
N ARG A 71 -7.80 -4.63 21.67
CA ARG A 71 -7.66 -4.27 20.25
C ARG A 71 -8.77 -3.30 19.84
N SER A 72 -8.44 -2.30 19.01
CA SER A 72 -9.42 -1.41 18.39
C SER A 72 -10.43 -2.24 17.59
N ARG A 73 -11.72 -1.97 17.76
CA ARG A 73 -12.79 -2.78 17.16
C ARG A 73 -13.08 -2.40 15.72
N SER A 74 -12.71 -1.19 15.33
CA SER A 74 -12.92 -0.66 13.99
C SER A 74 -11.81 0.31 13.59
N GLY A 75 -11.66 0.50 12.29
CA GLY A 75 -10.71 1.47 11.76
C GLY A 75 -10.47 1.33 10.26
N ALA A 76 -9.52 2.13 9.77
CA ALA A 76 -9.01 2.08 8.43
C ALA A 76 -7.48 2.15 8.43
N GLY A 77 -6.86 1.54 7.44
CA GLY A 77 -5.42 1.62 7.24
C GLY A 77 -5.09 1.96 5.81
N VAL A 78 -4.00 2.70 5.65
CA VAL A 78 -3.44 3.08 4.36
C VAL A 78 -1.97 2.70 4.37
N TYR A 79 -1.65 1.67 3.60
CA TYR A 79 -0.28 1.32 3.27
C TYR A 79 0.11 2.03 1.98
N VAL A 80 1.28 2.65 2.01
CA VAL A 80 1.97 3.24 0.87
C VAL A 80 3.24 2.42 0.70
N GLY A 81 3.50 1.87 -0.49
CA GLY A 81 4.65 1.00 -0.71
C GLY A 81 4.66 0.31 -2.06
N HIS A 82 5.70 -0.46 -2.35
CA HIS A 82 5.81 -1.20 -3.61
C HIS A 82 5.14 -2.59 -3.54
N HIS A 83 5.05 -3.17 -2.35
CA HIS A 83 4.67 -4.56 -2.15
C HIS A 83 3.54 -4.70 -1.11
N PRO A 84 2.35 -4.13 -1.37
CA PRO A 84 1.21 -4.34 -0.49
C PRO A 84 0.85 -5.82 -0.43
N ASN A 85 0.53 -6.30 0.76
CA ASN A 85 0.09 -7.67 0.99
C ASN A 85 -1.36 -7.65 1.51
N PRO A 86 -2.37 -7.74 0.61
CA PRO A 86 -3.75 -7.85 1.04
C PRO A 86 -3.97 -9.16 1.83
N SER A 87 -5.10 -9.26 2.52
CA SER A 87 -5.47 -10.52 3.17
C SER A 87 -5.50 -11.66 2.15
N LYS A 88 -5.06 -12.85 2.54
CA LYS A 88 -5.00 -14.02 1.66
C LYS A 88 -6.38 -14.45 1.14
N THR A 89 -7.41 -14.12 1.90
CA THR A 89 -8.83 -14.46 1.73
C THR A 89 -9.65 -13.25 1.26
N ALA A 90 -8.98 -12.13 0.89
CA ALA A 90 -9.67 -10.93 0.44
C ALA A 90 -10.47 -11.19 -0.85
N GLY A 91 -11.78 -11.02 -0.77
CA GLY A 91 -12.70 -11.15 -1.90
C GLY A 91 -13.38 -12.52 -2.02
N ASP A 92 -13.02 -13.49 -1.18
CA ASP A 92 -13.66 -14.81 -1.14
C ASP A 92 -15.16 -14.68 -0.79
N GLU A 93 -15.50 -13.70 0.04
CA GLU A 93 -16.86 -13.40 0.51
C GLU A 93 -17.60 -12.38 -0.39
N GLY A 94 -16.97 -11.97 -1.49
CA GLY A 94 -17.57 -11.11 -2.50
C GLY A 94 -16.91 -9.76 -2.69
N ARG A 95 -17.58 -8.91 -3.46
CA ARG A 95 -17.07 -7.62 -3.93
C ARG A 95 -18.17 -6.56 -3.93
N VAL A 96 -17.84 -5.33 -3.60
CA VAL A 96 -18.77 -4.19 -3.65
C VAL A 96 -18.13 -2.96 -4.29
N PRO A 97 -18.89 -2.17 -5.06
CA PRO A 97 -18.40 -0.89 -5.57
C PRO A 97 -18.17 0.10 -4.42
N GLY A 98 -17.27 1.04 -4.63
CA GLY A 98 -17.06 2.16 -3.73
C GLY A 98 -16.09 3.17 -4.32
N ARG A 99 -15.62 4.08 -3.47
CA ARG A 99 -14.71 5.14 -3.88
C ARG A 99 -13.57 5.27 -2.88
N VAL A 100 -12.35 5.51 -3.37
CA VAL A 100 -11.17 5.84 -2.55
C VAL A 100 -10.32 6.84 -3.32
N CYS A 101 -9.87 7.90 -2.64
CA CYS A 101 -9.03 8.93 -3.24
C CYS A 101 -9.63 9.57 -4.51
N GLY A 102 -10.94 9.83 -4.48
CA GLY A 102 -11.69 10.38 -5.60
C GLY A 102 -11.93 9.40 -6.75
N ARG A 103 -11.46 8.15 -6.67
CA ARG A 103 -11.53 7.15 -7.75
C ARG A 103 -12.54 6.05 -7.42
N ASP A 104 -13.28 5.60 -8.43
CA ASP A 104 -14.14 4.42 -8.29
C ASP A 104 -13.27 3.16 -8.16
N VAL A 105 -13.63 2.32 -7.19
CA VAL A 105 -12.91 1.09 -6.87
C VAL A 105 -13.86 -0.06 -6.64
N THR A 106 -13.32 -1.28 -6.74
CA THR A 106 -14.00 -2.49 -6.27
C THR A 106 -13.36 -2.91 -4.96
N TRP A 107 -14.12 -2.84 -3.86
CA TRP A 107 -13.72 -3.38 -2.57
C TRP A 107 -13.83 -4.90 -2.59
N LEU A 108 -12.76 -5.57 -2.17
CA LEU A 108 -12.75 -6.99 -1.86
C LEU A 108 -13.23 -7.19 -0.43
N ILE A 109 -14.21 -8.06 -0.22
CA ILE A 109 -14.78 -8.28 1.12
C ILE A 109 -14.21 -9.55 1.72
N GLU A 110 -13.92 -9.49 3.01
CA GLU A 110 -13.60 -10.62 3.86
C GLU A 110 -14.43 -10.52 5.14
N ARG A 111 -14.93 -11.65 5.64
CA ARG A 111 -15.75 -11.71 6.85
C ARG A 111 -15.32 -12.89 7.73
N SER A 112 -15.50 -12.70 9.04
CA SER A 112 -15.55 -13.79 10.01
C SER A 112 -16.89 -13.73 10.71
N ASP A 113 -17.66 -14.82 10.65
CA ASP A 113 -18.91 -14.97 11.40
C ASP A 113 -18.74 -15.81 12.67
N ALA A 114 -17.50 -16.01 13.12
CA ALA A 114 -17.22 -16.70 14.38
C ALA A 114 -17.91 -15.96 15.54
N PRO A 115 -18.74 -16.62 16.38
CA PRO A 115 -19.52 -15.94 17.42
C PRO A 115 -18.71 -15.11 18.41
N ALA A 116 -17.46 -15.50 18.66
CA ALA A 116 -16.55 -14.82 19.57
C ALA A 116 -15.71 -13.70 18.91
N ASP A 117 -15.64 -13.67 17.58
CA ASP A 117 -14.75 -12.78 16.82
C ASP A 117 -15.36 -12.44 15.46
N ARG A 118 -16.57 -11.88 15.50
CA ARG A 118 -17.29 -11.45 14.30
C ARG A 118 -16.70 -10.14 13.78
N TRP A 119 -16.34 -10.10 12.50
CA TRP A 119 -15.84 -8.90 11.86
C TRP A 119 -16.05 -8.92 10.34
N VAL A 120 -16.01 -7.73 9.76
CA VAL A 120 -16.02 -7.47 8.33
C VAL A 120 -14.81 -6.63 7.98
N ARG A 121 -14.19 -6.92 6.85
CA ARG A 121 -13.08 -6.17 6.28
C ARG A 121 -13.32 -5.90 4.80
N ARG A 122 -12.94 -4.72 4.34
CA ARG A 122 -12.86 -4.35 2.93
C ARG A 122 -11.43 -3.98 2.58
N ASP A 123 -10.92 -4.52 1.47
CA ASP A 123 -9.59 -4.24 0.96
C ASP A 123 -9.64 -3.71 -0.48
N VAL A 124 -8.75 -2.79 -0.80
CA VAL A 124 -8.48 -2.37 -2.17
C VAL A 124 -7.00 -2.07 -2.35
N VAL A 125 -6.45 -2.48 -3.50
CA VAL A 125 -5.07 -2.15 -3.90
C VAL A 125 -5.11 -1.48 -5.26
N PHE A 126 -4.44 -0.33 -5.40
CA PHE A 126 -4.34 0.36 -6.68
C PHE A 126 -3.03 1.16 -6.80
N GLY A 127 -2.64 1.48 -8.03
CA GLY A 127 -1.48 2.33 -8.30
C GLY A 127 -1.76 3.79 -7.99
N TYR A 128 -0.79 4.45 -7.35
CA TYR A 128 -0.85 5.86 -7.00
C TYR A 128 0.40 6.59 -7.50
N ASP A 129 0.15 7.70 -8.16
CA ASP A 129 1.16 8.64 -8.64
C ASP A 129 0.90 9.96 -7.91
N HIS A 130 1.86 10.36 -7.08
CA HIS A 130 1.76 11.61 -6.33
C HIS A 130 2.07 12.84 -7.21
N GLY A 131 2.83 12.65 -8.29
CA GLY A 131 3.27 13.71 -9.17
C GLY A 131 4.78 13.75 -9.40
N PRO A 132 5.26 14.79 -10.12
CA PRO A 132 6.64 14.90 -10.55
C PRO A 132 7.64 14.82 -9.38
N GLY A 133 8.69 14.00 -9.55
CA GLY A 133 9.78 13.85 -8.56
C GLY A 133 9.63 12.67 -7.60
N TYR A 134 8.45 12.03 -7.56
CA TYR A 134 8.21 10.84 -6.75
C TYR A 134 8.11 9.58 -7.61
N ALA A 135 8.58 8.46 -7.08
CA ALA A 135 8.37 7.17 -7.73
C ALA A 135 6.89 6.75 -7.58
N PRO A 136 6.26 6.16 -8.62
CA PRO A 136 4.94 5.57 -8.48
C PRO A 136 4.94 4.48 -7.39
N VAL A 137 3.89 4.46 -6.59
CA VAL A 137 3.71 3.51 -5.48
C VAL A 137 2.37 2.79 -5.62
N ARG A 138 2.15 1.78 -4.77
CA ARG A 138 0.84 1.19 -4.57
C ARG A 138 0.25 1.69 -3.27
N LEU A 139 -1.03 2.00 -3.31
CA LEU A 139 -1.84 2.17 -2.12
C LEU A 139 -2.58 0.87 -1.86
N HIS A 140 -2.50 0.41 -0.62
CA HIS A 140 -3.41 -0.61 -0.10
C HIS A 140 -4.20 0.03 1.02
N VAL A 141 -5.50 0.18 0.77
CA VAL A 141 -6.44 0.73 1.74
C VAL A 141 -7.30 -0.42 2.25
N TRP A 142 -7.43 -0.52 3.56
CA TRP A 142 -8.34 -1.47 4.17
C TRP A 142 -9.18 -0.81 5.26
N VAL A 143 -10.38 -1.33 5.44
CA VAL A 143 -11.33 -0.87 6.45
C VAL A 143 -11.85 -2.10 7.18
N TRP A 144 -11.90 -2.06 8.51
CA TRP A 144 -12.40 -3.16 9.31
C TRP A 144 -13.36 -2.68 10.39
N GLY A 145 -14.23 -3.58 10.83
CA GLY A 145 -15.21 -3.28 11.87
C GLY A 145 -16.05 -4.50 12.24
N PRO A 146 -16.89 -4.38 13.28
CA PRO A 146 -17.74 -5.48 13.76
C PRO A 146 -18.94 -5.75 12.86
N THR A 147 -19.33 -4.81 12.01
CA THR A 147 -20.51 -4.90 11.13
C THR A 147 -20.24 -4.26 9.78
N GLU A 148 -21.05 -4.64 8.78
CA GLU A 148 -20.97 -4.04 7.44
C GLU A 148 -21.27 -2.54 7.46
N ASP A 149 -22.21 -2.07 8.29
CA ASP A 149 -22.57 -0.66 8.37
C ASP A 149 -21.41 0.21 8.88
N VAL A 150 -20.68 -0.28 9.89
CA VAL A 150 -19.48 0.41 10.39
C VAL A 150 -18.42 0.49 9.31
N VAL A 151 -18.16 -0.62 8.63
CA VAL A 151 -17.17 -0.69 7.55
C VAL A 151 -17.58 0.18 6.36
N ALA A 152 -18.86 0.20 6.00
CA ALA A 152 -19.39 1.03 4.92
C ALA A 152 -19.30 2.52 5.26
N GLY A 153 -19.62 2.91 6.50
CA GLY A 153 -19.51 4.28 6.97
C GLY A 153 -18.06 4.79 6.97
N LEU A 154 -17.11 3.98 7.43
CA LEU A 154 -15.68 4.31 7.39
C LEU A 154 -15.16 4.35 5.93
N ALA A 155 -15.50 3.35 5.11
CA ALA A 155 -15.09 3.33 3.70
C ALA A 155 -15.64 4.52 2.92
N GLY A 156 -16.87 4.96 3.20
CA GLY A 156 -17.47 6.15 2.59
C GLY A 156 -16.67 7.43 2.86
N ARG A 157 -16.10 7.57 4.06
CA ARG A 157 -15.24 8.72 4.42
C ARG A 157 -13.91 8.73 3.67
N LEU A 158 -13.40 7.57 3.27
CA LEU A 158 -12.17 7.46 2.47
C LEU A 158 -12.38 7.80 0.98
N GLY A 159 -13.64 8.00 0.56
CA GLY A 159 -13.99 8.40 -0.79
C GLY A 159 -13.25 9.64 -1.26
N ASP A 160 -13.09 10.62 -0.37
CA ASP A 160 -12.43 11.91 -0.66
C ASP A 160 -11.03 12.01 -0.02
N LEU A 161 -10.41 10.88 0.33
CA LEU A 161 -9.07 10.83 0.91
C LEU A 161 -8.04 11.48 -0.03
N THR A 162 -7.33 12.50 0.45
CA THR A 162 -6.16 13.06 -0.25
C THR A 162 -4.90 12.85 0.56
N PHE A 163 -3.75 13.13 -0.06
CA PHE A 163 -2.45 12.99 0.59
C PHE A 163 -1.57 14.20 0.33
N SER A 164 -0.82 14.57 1.36
CA SER A 164 0.25 15.57 1.29
C SER A 164 1.59 14.90 1.62
N PRO A 165 2.70 15.34 0.99
CA PRO A 165 4.03 15.00 1.48
C PRO A 165 4.17 15.42 2.94
N ARG A 166 4.81 14.57 3.74
CA ARG A 166 5.19 14.89 5.11
C ARG A 166 6.56 15.56 5.19
#